data_AF-A0A377C781-F1
#
_entry.id   AF-A0A377C781-F1
#
_cell.length_a   1.000
_cell.length_b   1.000
_cell.length_c   1.000
_cell.angle_alpha   90.00
_cell.angle_beta   90.00
_cell.angle_gamma   90.00
#
_symmetry.space_group_name_H-M   'P 1'
#
loop_
_entity.id
_entity.type
_entity.pdbx_description
1 polymer ?
#
loop_
_entity_poly.entity_id
_entity_poly.type
_entity_poly.pdbx_seq_one_letter_code
_entity_poly.pdbx_strand_id
1 'polypeptide(L)'
;MTKVLLSHPPRPASHNSSRAMVWVRKNLFSSWSNSLLTIGCIWLMWELIPPLLNWAFLQANWVGSTRADCTKAGACWVFIHERFGQFMYGLYPHDQRWRINLALLIGLVSIAPMFWKILPHRGRYIAAWAVIYPLIVWWLMYGGFFALERVETRQWGGLTLTLIIASVGIAGALPWGILLALGRRSHMPIVRILSVIFIEFWRGVPLITVLFMSSVMLPLFMAEGTSIDKLIRALVGVILFQSAYVAEVVRGGLQALPKGQYEAAESLALGYWKTQGWLFCHRR
;
A
#
# COMPACT_ATOMS: atom_id res chain seq x y z
N MET A 1 -59.94 7.73 -24.66
CA MET A 1 -59.23 8.99 -24.96
C MET A 1 -58.35 9.33 -23.77
N THR A 2 -57.03 9.52 -23.80
CA THR A 2 -55.96 9.34 -24.80
C THR A 2 -54.68 9.37 -23.94
N LYS A 3 -53.93 8.27 -23.88
CA LYS A 3 -52.61 8.22 -23.23
C LYS A 3 -51.68 9.15 -24.01
N VAL A 4 -51.25 10.25 -23.40
CA VAL A 4 -50.25 11.15 -23.96
C VAL A 4 -48.89 10.45 -23.85
N LEU A 5 -48.46 9.86 -24.96
CA LEU A 5 -47.09 9.40 -25.19
C LEU A 5 -46.20 10.64 -25.24
N LEU A 6 -45.52 10.95 -24.14
CA LEU A 6 -44.40 11.90 -24.15
C LEU A 6 -43.25 11.24 -24.90
N SER A 7 -43.13 11.55 -26.18
CA SER A 7 -41.94 11.26 -26.98
C SER A 7 -40.75 12.02 -26.37
N HIS A 8 -39.85 11.31 -25.70
CA HIS A 8 -38.54 11.87 -25.38
C HIS A 8 -37.82 12.18 -26.70
N PRO A 9 -37.36 13.43 -26.94
CA PRO A 9 -36.54 13.71 -28.11
C PRO A 9 -35.26 12.86 -28.01
N PRO A 10 -34.77 12.28 -29.13
CA PRO A 10 -33.51 11.57 -29.12
C PRO A 10 -32.42 12.54 -28.67
N ARG A 11 -31.71 12.19 -27.58
CA ARG A 11 -30.51 12.93 -27.16
C ARG A 11 -29.57 12.95 -28.37
N PRO A 12 -29.15 14.13 -28.88
CA PRO A 12 -28.12 14.14 -29.91
C PRO A 12 -26.88 13.46 -29.33
N ALA A 13 -26.34 12.49 -30.07
CA ALA A 13 -25.10 11.83 -29.71
C ALA A 13 -24.00 12.89 -29.61
N SER A 14 -23.69 13.33 -28.38
CA SER A 14 -22.67 14.33 -28.16
C SER A 14 -21.33 13.74 -28.56
N HIS A 15 -20.79 14.16 -29.70
CA HIS A 15 -19.41 13.91 -30.09
C HIS A 15 -18.49 14.16 -28.88
N ASN A 16 -17.68 13.17 -28.48
CA ASN A 16 -16.80 13.24 -27.31
C ASN A 16 -15.90 14.50 -27.27
N SER A 17 -15.64 15.12 -28.43
CA SER A 17 -14.90 16.37 -28.59
C SER A 17 -15.57 17.57 -27.89
N SER A 18 -16.90 17.68 -27.89
CA SER A 18 -17.58 18.79 -27.20
C SER A 18 -17.52 18.64 -25.68
N ARG A 19 -17.60 17.41 -25.17
CA ARG A 19 -17.50 17.11 -23.74
C ARG A 19 -16.10 17.40 -23.19
N ALA A 20 -15.06 17.03 -23.92
CA ALA A 20 -13.68 17.33 -23.55
C ALA A 20 -13.40 18.84 -23.55
N MET A 21 -13.84 19.57 -24.58
CA MET A 21 -13.67 21.02 -24.67
C MET A 21 -14.40 21.76 -23.54
N VAL A 22 -15.63 21.34 -23.23
CA VAL A 22 -16.41 21.89 -22.11
C VAL A 22 -15.74 21.59 -20.77
N TRP A 23 -15.16 20.39 -20.59
CA TRP A 23 -14.39 20.05 -19.39
C TRP A 23 -13.14 20.92 -19.23
N VAL A 24 -12.40 21.16 -20.32
CA VAL A 24 -11.18 21.98 -20.31
C VAL A 24 -11.52 23.43 -19.93
N ARG A 25 -12.52 24.05 -20.56
CA ARG A 25 -12.94 25.41 -20.20
C ARG A 25 -13.41 25.51 -18.74
N LYS A 26 -14.12 24.49 -18.25
CA LYS A 26 -14.67 24.49 -16.89
C LYS A 26 -13.63 24.22 -15.80
N ASN A 27 -12.56 23.46 -16.07
CA ASN A 27 -11.58 23.06 -15.04
C ASN A 27 -10.24 23.81 -15.15
N LEU A 28 -9.75 24.06 -16.37
CA LEU A 28 -8.44 24.70 -16.60
C LEU A 28 -8.55 26.22 -16.78
N PHE A 29 -9.61 26.69 -17.43
CA PHE A 29 -9.79 28.12 -17.78
C PHE A 29 -11.04 28.75 -17.13
N SER A 30 -11.40 28.31 -15.93
CA SER A 30 -12.62 28.78 -15.24
C SER A 30 -12.54 30.21 -14.71
N SER A 31 -11.33 30.69 -14.42
CA SER A 31 -11.05 32.06 -13.96
C SER A 31 -9.77 32.58 -14.60
N TRP A 32 -9.55 33.89 -14.56
CA TRP A 32 -8.32 34.53 -15.04
C TRP A 32 -7.07 34.00 -14.30
N SER A 33 -7.16 33.80 -12.98
CA SER A 33 -6.07 33.21 -12.18
C SER A 33 -5.77 31.77 -12.56
N ASN A 34 -6.80 30.94 -12.79
CA ASN A 34 -6.63 29.55 -13.21
C ASN A 34 -6.07 29.46 -14.63
N SER A 35 -6.45 30.39 -15.50
CA SER A 35 -5.92 30.47 -16.87
C SER A 35 -4.42 30.82 -16.86
N LEU A 36 -4.01 31.80 -16.06
CA LEU A 36 -2.60 32.18 -15.90
C LEU A 36 -1.77 31.05 -15.28
N LEU A 37 -2.29 30.39 -14.24
CA LEU A 37 -1.63 29.26 -13.58
C LEU A 37 -1.51 28.06 -14.53
N THR A 38 -2.54 27.77 -15.31
CA THR A 38 -2.51 26.71 -16.33
C THR A 38 -1.45 26.99 -17.39
N ILE A 39 -1.39 28.21 -17.92
CA ILE A 39 -0.38 28.60 -18.91
C ILE A 39 1.03 28.51 -18.29
N GLY A 40 1.21 28.98 -17.05
CA GLY A 40 2.47 28.88 -16.32
C GLY A 40 2.91 27.43 -16.08
N CYS A 41 1.99 26.53 -15.69
CA CYS A 41 2.28 25.11 -15.54
C CYS A 41 2.63 24.44 -16.87
N ILE A 42 1.94 24.78 -17.97
CA ILE A 42 2.26 24.27 -19.31
C ILE A 42 3.64 24.76 -19.75
N TRP A 43 3.95 26.04 -19.55
CA TRP A 43 5.26 26.60 -19.84
C TRP A 43 6.37 25.93 -19.03
N LEU A 44 6.16 25.73 -17.72
CA LEU A 44 7.13 25.04 -16.85
C LEU A 44 7.31 23.56 -17.23
N MET A 45 6.24 22.87 -17.60
CA MET A 45 6.32 21.51 -18.14
C MET A 45 7.11 21.49 -19.46
N TRP A 46 6.90 22.48 -20.33
CA TRP A 46 7.61 22.58 -21.60
C TRP A 46 9.09 22.88 -21.42
N GLU A 47 9.48 23.65 -20.41
CA GLU A 47 10.89 23.90 -20.10
C GLU A 47 11.56 22.74 -19.38
N LEU A 48 10.85 22.02 -18.51
CA LEU A 48 11.46 20.99 -17.68
C LEU A 48 11.48 19.60 -18.33
N ILE A 49 10.40 19.20 -19.01
CA ILE A 49 10.22 17.82 -19.47
C ILE A 49 11.15 17.48 -20.65
N PRO A 50 11.22 18.27 -21.75
CA PRO A 50 12.08 17.94 -22.89
C PRO A 50 13.57 17.77 -22.54
N PRO A 51 14.23 18.68 -21.78
CA PRO A 51 15.63 18.48 -21.43
C PRO A 51 15.83 17.30 -20.48
N LEU A 52 14.89 17.05 -19.58
CA LEU A 52 14.94 15.89 -18.68
C LEU A 52 14.83 14.57 -19.45
N LEU A 53 13.92 14.49 -20.43
CA LEU A 53 13.81 13.32 -21.30
C LEU A 53 15.03 13.15 -22.21
N ASN A 54 15.58 14.25 -22.72
CA ASN A 54 16.79 14.23 -23.53
C ASN A 54 17.98 13.69 -22.71
N TRP A 55 18.17 14.18 -21.49
CA TRP A 55 19.20 13.70 -20.58
C TRP A 55 18.98 12.24 -20.13
N ALA A 56 17.73 11.87 -19.81
CA ALA A 56 17.40 10.56 -19.24
C ALA A 56 17.39 9.42 -20.27
N PHE A 57 17.03 9.68 -21.53
CA PHE A 57 16.86 8.64 -22.54
C PHE A 57 17.71 8.83 -23.79
N LEU A 58 17.69 10.04 -24.38
CA LEU A 58 18.30 10.27 -25.70
C LEU A 58 19.83 10.40 -25.62
N GLN A 59 20.35 11.07 -24.60
CA GLN A 59 21.79 11.23 -24.35
C GLN A 59 22.34 10.24 -23.33
N ALA A 60 21.52 9.28 -22.90
CA ALA A 60 21.89 8.38 -21.82
C ALA A 60 22.79 7.24 -22.29
N ASN A 61 23.69 6.80 -21.41
CA ASN A 61 24.63 5.71 -21.68
C ASN A 61 23.98 4.39 -21.26
N TRP A 62 23.61 3.58 -22.25
CA TRP A 62 22.91 2.29 -22.05
C TRP A 62 23.85 1.08 -22.00
N VAL A 63 25.02 1.16 -22.63
CA VAL A 63 25.95 0.04 -22.79
C VAL A 63 27.29 0.40 -22.15
N GLY A 64 27.79 -0.49 -21.29
CA GLY A 64 29.03 -0.33 -20.53
C GLY A 64 29.04 -1.32 -19.36
N SER A 65 30.18 -1.48 -18.70
CA SER A 65 30.32 -2.35 -17.52
C SER A 65 30.92 -1.62 -16.32
N THR A 66 31.52 -0.45 -16.55
CA THR A 66 32.17 0.34 -15.51
C THR A 66 31.63 1.77 -15.48
N ARG A 67 31.82 2.44 -14.33
CA ARG A 67 31.45 3.86 -14.17
C ARG A 67 32.20 4.78 -15.14
N ALA A 68 33.38 4.37 -15.60
CA ALA A 68 34.20 5.15 -16.54
C ALA A 68 33.57 5.21 -17.94
N ASP A 69 32.70 4.27 -18.28
CA ASP A 69 32.02 4.19 -19.58
C ASP A 69 30.86 5.19 -19.69
N CYS A 70 30.49 5.87 -18.59
CA CYS A 70 29.43 6.86 -18.58
C CYS A 70 29.94 8.28 -18.85
N THR A 71 29.48 8.88 -19.95
CA THR A 71 29.68 10.29 -20.27
C THR A 71 28.90 11.20 -19.31
N LYS A 72 29.41 12.41 -19.03
CA LYS A 72 28.72 13.41 -18.18
C LYS A 72 27.50 14.07 -18.85
N ALA A 73 27.28 13.80 -20.14
CA ALA A 73 26.24 14.45 -20.95
C ALA A 73 24.82 13.92 -20.66
N GLY A 74 24.69 12.67 -20.21
CA GLY A 74 23.39 12.04 -19.97
C GLY A 74 23.37 11.14 -18.75
N ALA A 75 22.21 10.53 -18.50
CA ALA A 75 22.04 9.56 -17.43
C ALA A 75 22.88 8.30 -17.66
N CYS A 76 23.40 7.70 -16.58
CA CYS A 76 24.22 6.50 -16.60
C CYS A 76 23.37 5.26 -16.26
N TRP A 77 22.71 4.66 -17.26
CA TRP A 77 21.89 3.45 -17.06
C TRP A 77 22.74 2.19 -16.83
N VAL A 78 24.00 2.20 -17.27
CA VAL A 78 24.99 1.14 -16.98
C VAL A 78 25.04 0.81 -15.48
N PHE A 79 25.11 1.84 -14.62
CA PHE A 79 25.12 1.62 -13.17
C PHE A 79 23.85 0.93 -12.66
N ILE A 80 22.69 1.29 -13.21
CA ILE A 80 21.41 0.70 -12.82
C ILE A 80 21.35 -0.76 -13.26
N HIS A 81 21.81 -1.10 -14.47
CA HIS A 81 21.86 -2.48 -14.96
C HIS A 81 22.81 -3.35 -14.13
N GLU A 82 24.03 -2.87 -13.86
CA GLU A 82 25.02 -3.59 -13.05
C GLU A 82 24.58 -3.79 -11.60
N ARG A 83 23.87 -2.80 -11.02
CA ARG A 83 23.37 -2.86 -9.63
C ARG A 83 21.92 -3.32 -9.52
N PHE A 84 21.29 -3.72 -10.64
CA PHE A 84 19.88 -4.10 -10.66
C PHE A 84 19.58 -5.24 -9.67
N GLY A 85 20.47 -6.24 -9.61
CA GLY A 85 20.35 -7.34 -8.66
C GLY A 85 20.35 -6.88 -7.19
N GLN A 86 21.12 -5.85 -6.86
CA GLN A 86 21.18 -5.29 -5.51
C GLN A 86 19.91 -4.47 -5.18
N PHE A 87 19.35 -3.74 -6.15
CA PHE A 87 18.08 -3.04 -5.96
C PHE A 87 16.90 -4.00 -5.80
N MET A 88 16.89 -5.11 -6.53
CA MET A 88 15.80 -6.09 -6.46
C MET A 88 15.92 -7.01 -5.24
N TYR A 89 17.10 -7.60 -5.02
CA TYR A 89 17.32 -8.69 -4.06
C TYR A 89 18.18 -8.32 -2.85
N GLY A 90 18.75 -7.10 -2.80
CA GLY A 90 19.63 -6.69 -1.72
C GLY A 90 20.95 -7.46 -1.69
N LEU A 91 21.30 -8.00 -0.52
CA LEU A 91 22.52 -8.79 -0.29
C LEU A 91 22.27 -10.31 -0.42
N TYR A 92 21.13 -10.70 -1.00
CA TYR A 92 20.75 -12.11 -1.14
C TYR A 92 21.68 -12.85 -2.13
N PRO A 93 22.18 -14.05 -1.78
CA PRO A 93 23.07 -14.84 -2.63
C PRO A 93 22.53 -15.05 -4.04
N HIS A 94 23.39 -14.89 -5.05
CA HIS A 94 22.99 -14.88 -6.46
C HIS A 94 22.39 -16.22 -6.93
N ASP A 95 22.96 -17.32 -6.44
CA ASP A 95 22.54 -18.71 -6.66
C ASP A 95 21.15 -19.03 -6.10
N GLN A 96 20.70 -18.28 -5.09
CA GLN A 96 19.42 -18.54 -4.40
C GLN A 96 18.31 -17.56 -4.79
N ARG A 97 18.57 -16.58 -5.67
CA ARG A 97 17.56 -15.58 -6.10
C ARG A 97 16.31 -16.19 -6.72
N TRP A 98 16.41 -17.39 -7.28
CA TRP A 98 15.26 -18.12 -7.81
C TRP A 98 14.18 -18.36 -6.75
N ARG A 99 14.55 -18.50 -5.46
CA ARG A 99 13.61 -18.66 -4.34
C ARG A 99 12.68 -17.45 -4.22
N ILE A 100 13.25 -16.26 -4.34
CA ILE A 100 12.50 -15.00 -4.30
C ILE A 100 11.59 -14.86 -5.53
N ASN A 101 12.13 -15.15 -6.73
CA ASN A 101 11.34 -15.08 -7.95
C ASN A 101 10.17 -16.07 -7.94
N LEU A 102 10.40 -17.26 -7.40
CA LEU A 102 9.36 -18.27 -7.22
C LEU A 102 8.32 -17.83 -6.19
N ALA A 103 8.71 -17.23 -5.05
CA ALA A 103 7.78 -16.64 -4.09
C ALA A 103 6.89 -15.58 -4.77
N LEU A 104 7.49 -14.67 -5.55
CA LEU A 104 6.76 -13.62 -6.26
C LEU A 104 5.79 -14.20 -7.31
N LEU A 105 6.23 -15.20 -8.08
CA LEU A 105 5.37 -15.89 -9.05
C LEU A 105 4.20 -16.59 -8.36
N ILE A 106 4.44 -17.33 -7.27
CA ILE A 106 3.38 -17.96 -6.48
C ILE A 106 2.41 -16.90 -5.97
N GLY A 107 2.91 -15.75 -5.49
CA GLY A 107 2.09 -14.62 -5.05
C GLY A 107 1.18 -14.07 -6.15
N LEU A 108 1.75 -13.78 -7.33
CA LEU A 108 0.99 -13.25 -8.47
C LEU A 108 -0.05 -14.25 -8.98
N VAL A 109 0.32 -15.52 -9.12
CA VAL A 109 -0.57 -16.59 -9.58
C VAL A 109 -1.69 -16.84 -8.56
N SER A 110 -1.39 -16.81 -7.26
CA SER A 110 -2.41 -17.03 -6.22
C SER A 110 -3.36 -15.85 -6.02
N ILE A 111 -2.92 -14.64 -6.36
CA ILE A 111 -3.76 -13.43 -6.35
C ILE A 111 -4.71 -13.39 -7.55
N ALA A 112 -4.31 -13.86 -8.73
CA ALA A 112 -5.13 -13.77 -9.95
C ALA A 112 -6.54 -14.40 -9.81
N PRO A 113 -6.73 -15.59 -9.21
CA PRO A 113 -8.04 -16.14 -8.92
C PRO A 113 -8.92 -15.27 -8.02
N MET A 114 -8.33 -14.45 -7.13
CA MET A 114 -9.12 -13.58 -6.22
C MET A 114 -9.96 -12.54 -6.95
N PHE A 115 -9.51 -12.12 -8.13
CA PHE A 115 -10.22 -11.16 -8.97
C PHE A 115 -11.31 -11.83 -9.82
N TRP A 116 -11.32 -13.15 -9.92
CA TRP A 116 -12.33 -13.87 -10.66
C TRP A 116 -13.62 -13.96 -9.83
N LYS A 117 -14.64 -13.20 -10.22
CA LYS A 117 -15.97 -13.18 -9.57
C LYS A 117 -16.71 -14.53 -9.56
N ILE A 118 -16.16 -15.54 -10.24
CA ILE A 118 -16.74 -16.88 -10.44
C ILE A 118 -16.53 -17.81 -9.24
N LEU A 119 -15.62 -17.50 -8.32
CA LEU A 119 -15.33 -18.40 -7.19
C LEU A 119 -16.43 -18.34 -6.11
N PRO A 120 -17.15 -19.44 -5.85
CA PRO A 120 -18.02 -19.53 -4.69
C PRO A 120 -17.13 -19.55 -3.44
N HIS A 121 -17.35 -18.63 -2.49
CA HIS A 121 -16.57 -18.47 -1.24
C HIS A 121 -15.22 -17.71 -1.34
N ARG A 122 -15.15 -16.68 -2.19
CA ARG A 122 -13.98 -15.76 -2.28
C ARG A 122 -13.37 -15.35 -0.93
N GLY A 123 -14.20 -15.11 0.10
CA GLY A 123 -13.75 -14.69 1.42
C GLY A 123 -12.91 -15.75 2.16
N ARG A 124 -13.29 -17.04 2.04
CA ARG A 124 -12.53 -18.14 2.65
C ARG A 124 -11.18 -18.33 1.96
N TYR A 125 -11.13 -18.19 0.63
CA TYR A 125 -9.89 -18.26 -0.13
C TYR A 125 -8.93 -17.13 0.27
N ILE A 126 -9.41 -15.89 0.38
CA ILE A 126 -8.60 -14.75 0.83
C ILE A 126 -8.07 -14.97 2.25
N ALA A 127 -8.92 -15.45 3.17
CA ALA A 127 -8.50 -15.75 4.53
C ALA A 127 -7.44 -16.86 4.60
N ALA A 128 -7.62 -17.94 3.85
CA ALA A 128 -6.63 -19.02 3.77
C ALA A 128 -5.31 -18.52 3.17
N TRP A 129 -5.38 -17.75 2.08
CA TRP A 129 -4.21 -17.17 1.44
C TRP A 129 -3.43 -16.23 2.38
N ALA A 130 -4.14 -15.39 3.15
CA ALA A 130 -3.53 -14.46 4.09
C ALA A 130 -2.70 -15.15 5.20
N VAL A 131 -2.96 -16.43 5.48
CA VAL A 131 -2.20 -17.22 6.46
C VAL A 131 -1.15 -18.09 5.76
N ILE A 132 -1.54 -18.80 4.69
CA ILE A 132 -0.69 -19.79 4.02
C ILE A 132 0.44 -19.11 3.24
N TYR A 133 0.16 -18.03 2.53
CA TYR A 133 1.16 -17.39 1.67
C TYR A 133 2.36 -16.82 2.45
N PRO A 134 2.18 -16.07 3.57
CA PRO A 134 3.32 -15.63 4.37
C PRO A 134 4.18 -16.77 4.91
N LEU A 135 3.58 -17.92 5.26
CA LEU A 135 4.32 -19.11 5.70
C LEU A 135 5.15 -19.71 4.57
N ILE A 136 4.59 -19.78 3.35
CA ILE A 136 5.32 -20.24 2.16
C ILE A 136 6.49 -19.29 1.84
N VAL A 137 6.26 -17.98 1.86
CA VAL A 137 7.30 -16.98 1.61
C VAL A 137 8.41 -17.08 2.65
N TRP A 138 8.05 -17.19 3.93
CA TRP A 138 9.02 -17.36 5.01
C TRP A 138 9.86 -18.62 4.82
N TRP A 139 9.22 -19.76 4.56
CA TRP A 139 9.90 -21.03 4.31
C TRP A 139 10.86 -20.95 3.12
N LEU A 140 10.41 -20.39 2.00
CA LEU A 140 11.18 -20.31 0.77
C LEU A 140 12.36 -19.33 0.88
N MET A 141 12.21 -18.24 1.62
CA MET A 141 13.27 -17.23 1.75
C MET A 141 14.27 -17.52 2.86
N TYR A 142 13.81 -18.06 4.00
CA TYR A 142 14.67 -18.37 5.15
C TYR A 142 15.48 -19.66 4.94
N GLY A 143 14.88 -20.67 4.30
CA GLY A 143 15.53 -21.97 4.08
C GLY A 143 15.71 -22.76 5.38
N GLY A 144 16.62 -23.74 5.36
CA GLY A 144 16.93 -24.60 6.50
C GLY A 144 16.16 -25.93 6.56
N PHE A 145 15.19 -26.14 5.68
CA PHE A 145 14.43 -27.39 5.56
C PHE A 145 14.63 -27.98 4.15
N PHE A 146 14.58 -29.30 4.00
CA PHE A 146 14.77 -30.00 2.71
C PHE A 146 16.10 -29.70 1.98
N ALA A 147 17.21 -29.62 2.72
CA ALA A 147 18.54 -29.30 2.19
C ALA A 147 18.68 -27.92 1.54
N LEU A 148 17.73 -27.00 1.77
CA LEU A 148 17.92 -25.59 1.40
C LEU A 148 18.90 -24.93 2.36
N GLU A 149 19.93 -24.28 1.81
CA GLU A 149 20.84 -23.42 2.57
C GLU A 149 20.06 -22.32 3.32
N ARG A 150 20.48 -22.05 4.56
CA ARG A 150 19.84 -21.06 5.44
C ARG A 150 20.37 -19.68 5.11
N VAL A 151 19.48 -18.78 4.71
CA VAL A 151 19.83 -17.38 4.41
C VAL A 151 19.32 -16.50 5.54
N GLU A 152 20.26 -15.92 6.29
CA GLU A 152 19.92 -15.03 7.41
C GLU A 152 19.09 -13.82 6.95
N THR A 153 18.12 -13.43 7.78
CA THR A 153 17.26 -12.25 7.55
C THR A 153 18.05 -10.95 7.39
N ARG A 154 19.30 -10.90 7.86
CA ARG A 154 20.23 -9.78 7.69
C ARG A 154 20.62 -9.53 6.23
N GLN A 155 20.62 -10.58 5.40
CA GLN A 155 21.01 -10.49 3.99
C GLN A 155 19.84 -10.10 3.08
N TRP A 156 18.62 -10.09 3.61
CA TRP A 156 17.42 -9.74 2.86
C TRP A 156 17.40 -8.22 2.63
N GLY A 157 17.05 -7.79 1.42
CA GLY A 157 17.05 -6.37 1.08
C GLY A 157 16.42 -6.07 -0.27
N GLY A 158 16.60 -4.82 -0.72
CA GLY A 158 16.04 -4.35 -1.98
C GLY A 158 14.51 -4.31 -1.98
N LEU A 159 13.93 -4.38 -3.18
CA LEU A 159 12.48 -4.37 -3.38
C LEU A 159 11.78 -5.50 -2.61
N THR A 160 12.42 -6.65 -2.50
CA THR A 160 11.81 -7.84 -1.87
C THR A 160 11.52 -7.61 -0.39
N LEU A 161 12.49 -7.04 0.35
CA LEU A 161 12.30 -6.68 1.75
C LEU A 161 11.20 -5.63 1.91
N THR A 162 11.13 -4.64 1.02
CA THR A 162 10.07 -3.62 1.01
C THR A 162 8.68 -4.25 0.82
N LEU A 163 8.55 -5.20 -0.12
CA LEU A 163 7.29 -5.91 -0.35
C LEU A 163 6.88 -6.77 0.86
N ILE A 164 7.84 -7.42 1.52
CA ILE A 164 7.58 -8.21 2.74
C ILE A 164 7.11 -7.30 3.87
N ILE A 165 7.84 -6.21 4.14
CA ILE A 165 7.47 -5.27 5.21
C ILE A 165 6.11 -4.63 4.92
N ALA A 166 5.83 -4.25 3.67
CA ALA A 166 4.56 -3.67 3.29
C ALA A 166 3.41 -4.68 3.46
N SER A 167 3.55 -5.89 2.94
CA SER A 167 2.51 -6.92 3.01
C SER A 167 2.23 -7.38 4.45
N VAL A 168 3.26 -7.75 5.20
CA VAL A 168 3.14 -8.17 6.61
C VAL A 168 2.69 -7.01 7.49
N GLY A 169 3.22 -5.82 7.25
CA GLY A 169 2.84 -4.60 7.94
C GLY A 169 1.35 -4.29 7.78
N ILE A 170 0.81 -4.34 6.56
CA ILE A 170 -0.62 -4.16 6.29
C ILE A 170 -1.44 -5.29 6.91
N ALA A 171 -1.03 -6.55 6.71
CA ALA A 171 -1.75 -7.72 7.23
C ALA A 171 -1.85 -7.71 8.76
N GLY A 172 -0.79 -7.31 9.45
CA GLY A 172 -0.77 -7.18 10.91
C GLY A 172 -1.47 -5.91 11.41
N ALA A 173 -1.27 -4.77 10.75
CA ALA A 173 -1.84 -3.50 11.17
C ALA A 173 -3.35 -3.41 10.97
N LEU A 174 -3.92 -4.12 10.00
CA LEU A 174 -5.36 -4.10 9.72
C LEU A 174 -6.19 -4.60 10.92
N PRO A 175 -5.99 -5.82 11.45
CA PRO A 175 -6.70 -6.29 12.63
C PRO A 175 -6.50 -5.38 13.84
N TRP A 176 -5.26 -4.98 14.12
CA TRP A 176 -4.95 -4.10 15.26
C TRP A 176 -5.61 -2.73 15.12
N GLY A 177 -5.57 -2.13 13.93
CA GLY A 177 -6.20 -0.83 13.66
C GLY A 177 -7.73 -0.90 13.77
N ILE A 178 -8.36 -1.99 13.31
CA ILE A 178 -9.81 -2.20 13.48
C ILE A 178 -10.17 -2.32 14.96
N LEU A 179 -9.42 -3.12 15.73
CA LEU A 179 -9.63 -3.27 17.17
C LEU A 179 -9.50 -1.94 17.92
N LEU A 180 -8.46 -1.15 17.62
CA LEU A 180 -8.24 0.17 18.21
C LEU A 180 -9.33 1.18 17.82
N ALA A 181 -9.80 1.16 16.56
CA ALA A 181 -10.88 2.02 16.10
C ALA A 181 -12.20 1.73 16.81
N LEU A 182 -12.54 0.44 16.96
CA LEU A 182 -13.72 0.01 17.72
C LEU A 182 -13.57 0.32 19.22
N GLY A 183 -12.38 0.10 19.78
CA GLY A 183 -12.05 0.44 21.16
C GLY A 183 -12.26 1.92 21.48
N ARG A 184 -11.83 2.82 20.58
CA ARG A 184 -12.05 4.28 20.68
C ARG A 184 -13.54 4.68 20.66
N ARG A 185 -14.42 3.86 20.09
CA ARG A 185 -15.88 4.06 20.02
C ARG A 185 -16.66 3.34 21.13
N SER A 186 -15.98 2.56 21.98
CA SER A 186 -16.62 1.82 23.07
C SER A 186 -17.20 2.77 24.12
N HIS A 187 -18.28 2.33 24.77
CA HIS A 187 -18.87 3.01 25.94
C HIS A 187 -18.01 2.83 27.20
N MET A 188 -17.12 1.84 27.24
CA MET A 188 -16.23 1.61 28.38
C MET A 188 -15.11 2.66 28.40
N PRO A 189 -15.02 3.53 29.44
CA PRO A 189 -14.10 4.65 29.45
C PRO A 189 -12.63 4.21 29.43
N ILE A 190 -12.29 3.10 30.11
CA ILE A 190 -10.92 2.57 30.17
C ILE A 190 -10.41 2.18 28.78
N VAL A 191 -11.19 1.35 28.05
CA VAL A 191 -10.82 0.89 26.71
C VAL A 191 -10.68 2.07 25.76
N ARG A 192 -11.63 3.01 25.81
CA ARG A 192 -11.61 4.22 25.00
C ARG A 192 -10.35 5.06 25.24
N ILE A 193 -10.00 5.31 26.51
CA ILE A 193 -8.82 6.11 26.88
C ILE A 193 -7.53 5.43 26.42
N LEU A 194 -7.38 4.13 26.67
CA LEU A 194 -6.20 3.37 26.23
C LEU A 194 -6.03 3.40 24.70
N SER A 195 -7.11 3.21 23.95
CA SER A 195 -7.06 3.31 22.49
C SER A 195 -6.73 4.71 22.00
N VAL A 196 -7.28 5.76 22.63
CA VAL A 196 -6.95 7.16 22.29
C VAL A 196 -5.48 7.45 22.56
N ILE A 197 -4.96 7.12 23.74
CA ILE A 197 -3.56 7.36 24.09
C ILE A 197 -2.63 6.66 23.11
N PHE A 198 -2.91 5.39 22.80
CA PHE A 198 -2.11 4.63 21.83
C PHE A 198 -2.12 5.32 20.45
N ILE A 199 -3.30 5.63 19.90
CA ILE A 199 -3.42 6.20 18.55
C ILE A 199 -2.73 7.57 18.46
N GLU A 200 -2.98 8.47 19.42
CA GLU A 200 -2.42 9.82 19.40
C GLU A 200 -0.90 9.79 19.62
N PHE A 201 -0.39 8.91 20.49
CA PHE A 201 1.05 8.72 20.68
C PHE A 201 1.74 8.30 19.38
N TRP A 202 1.31 7.20 18.77
CA TRP A 202 1.98 6.66 17.57
C TRP A 202 1.87 7.57 16.35
N ARG A 203 0.82 8.38 16.25
CA ARG A 203 0.67 9.38 15.19
C ARG A 203 1.50 10.64 15.42
N GLY A 204 1.90 10.92 16.66
CA GLY A 204 2.79 12.02 17.01
C GLY A 204 4.28 11.70 16.83
N VAL A 205 4.64 10.41 16.71
CA VAL A 205 6.03 9.96 16.61
C VAL A 205 6.41 9.70 15.14
N PRO A 206 7.53 10.24 14.60
CA PRO A 206 7.93 9.95 13.22
C PRO A 206 8.35 8.48 13.03
N LEU A 207 7.94 7.83 11.93
CA LEU A 207 8.29 6.43 11.63
C LEU A 207 9.80 6.17 11.66
N ILE A 208 10.62 7.13 11.20
CA ILE A 208 12.08 7.02 11.22
C ILE A 208 12.59 6.82 12.65
N THR A 209 12.02 7.53 13.63
CA THR A 209 12.42 7.41 15.04
C THR A 209 12.05 6.04 15.61
N VAL A 210 10.88 5.50 15.25
CA VAL A 210 10.45 4.14 15.63
C VAL A 210 11.42 3.11 15.07
N LEU A 211 11.74 3.21 13.78
CA LEU A 211 12.66 2.29 13.13
C LEU A 211 14.07 2.40 13.71
N PHE A 212 14.56 3.61 13.99
CA PHE A 212 15.86 3.83 14.61
C PHE A 212 15.91 3.29 16.05
N MET A 213 14.91 3.60 16.88
CA MET A 213 14.80 3.08 18.24
C MET A 213 14.73 1.55 18.24
N SER A 214 13.88 0.99 17.38
CA SER A 214 13.72 -0.44 17.24
C SER A 214 14.98 -1.12 16.73
N SER A 215 15.74 -0.53 15.80
CA SER A 215 16.91 -1.14 15.14
C SER A 215 18.26 -0.89 15.84
N VAL A 216 18.42 0.23 16.53
CA VAL A 216 19.70 0.68 17.11
C VAL A 216 19.67 0.77 18.63
N MET A 217 18.64 1.36 19.24
CA MET A 217 18.61 1.53 20.71
C MET A 217 18.15 0.29 21.46
N LEU A 218 17.09 -0.39 20.99
CA LEU A 218 16.54 -1.57 21.67
C LEU A 218 17.61 -2.66 21.97
N PRO A 219 18.53 -3.02 21.06
CA PRO A 219 19.59 -4.00 21.33
C PRO A 219 20.51 -3.63 22.49
N LEU A 220 20.72 -2.33 22.73
CA LEU A 220 21.61 -1.86 23.79
C LEU A 220 21.04 -2.16 25.18
N PHE A 221 19.72 -2.32 25.28
CA PHE A 221 19.01 -2.70 26.50
C PHE A 221 18.74 -4.21 26.61
N MET A 222 19.08 -5.00 25.58
CA MET A 222 18.91 -6.44 25.60
C MET A 222 20.18 -7.12 26.11
N ALA A 223 20.03 -8.14 26.95
CA ALA A 223 21.16 -8.90 27.49
C ALA A 223 21.96 -9.57 26.35
N GLU A 224 23.29 -9.54 26.48
CA GLU A 224 24.23 -10.19 25.57
C GLU A 224 23.82 -11.66 25.37
N GLY A 225 23.41 -12.02 24.14
CA GLY A 225 22.96 -13.36 23.78
C GLY A 225 21.47 -13.49 23.40
N THR A 226 20.62 -12.49 23.69
CA THR A 226 19.21 -12.48 23.26
C THR A 226 18.98 -11.59 22.03
N SER A 227 19.59 -11.97 20.89
CA SER A 227 19.43 -11.19 19.66
C SER A 227 18.11 -11.51 18.96
N ILE A 228 17.09 -10.65 19.12
CA ILE A 228 15.91 -10.69 18.25
C ILE A 228 16.32 -10.20 16.85
N ASP A 229 15.87 -10.95 15.82
CA ASP A 229 16.08 -10.62 14.42
C ASP A 229 15.74 -9.16 14.11
N LYS A 230 16.63 -8.49 13.37
CA LYS A 230 16.45 -7.09 12.95
C LYS A 230 15.14 -6.89 12.17
N LEU A 231 14.77 -7.88 11.35
CA LEU A 231 13.53 -7.88 10.58
C LEU A 231 12.29 -7.88 11.49
N ILE A 232 12.24 -8.75 12.49
CA ILE A 232 11.08 -8.88 13.39
C ILE A 232 10.87 -7.58 14.17
N ARG A 233 11.95 -7.00 14.70
CA ARG A 233 11.93 -5.72 15.40
C ARG A 233 11.40 -4.58 14.52
N ALA A 234 11.85 -4.51 13.27
CA ALA A 234 11.34 -3.55 12.31
C ALA A 234 9.85 -3.79 12.01
N LEU A 235 9.44 -5.04 11.78
CA LEU A 235 8.05 -5.42 11.52
C LEU A 235 7.11 -5.02 12.66
N VAL A 236 7.48 -5.30 13.92
CA VAL A 236 6.68 -4.91 15.09
C VAL A 236 6.51 -3.40 15.15
N GLY A 237 7.59 -2.63 14.97
CA GLY A 237 7.53 -1.17 14.94
C GLY A 237 6.63 -0.63 13.83
N VAL A 238 6.74 -1.20 12.62
CA VAL A 238 5.88 -0.84 11.47
C VAL A 238 4.42 -1.20 11.73
N ILE A 239 4.12 -2.38 12.28
CA ILE A 239 2.74 -2.82 12.57
C ILE A 239 2.09 -1.88 13.59
N LEU A 240 2.79 -1.54 14.67
CA LEU A 240 2.25 -0.64 15.71
C LEU A 240 1.98 0.75 15.15
N PHE A 241 2.96 1.33 14.46
CA PHE A 241 2.81 2.64 13.81
C PHE A 241 1.66 2.63 12.80
N GLN A 242 1.66 1.68 11.87
CA GLN A 242 0.65 1.57 10.82
C GLN A 242 -0.75 1.31 11.39
N SER A 243 -0.87 0.57 12.49
CA SER A 243 -2.16 0.27 13.13
C SER A 243 -2.88 1.54 13.61
N ALA A 244 -2.12 2.55 14.08
CA ALA A 244 -2.69 3.83 14.51
C ALA A 244 -3.27 4.64 13.33
N TYR A 245 -2.59 4.64 12.17
CA TYR A 245 -3.12 5.28 10.96
C TYR A 245 -4.32 4.53 10.39
N VAL A 246 -4.26 3.19 10.38
CA VAL A 246 -5.40 2.36 9.97
C VAL A 246 -6.60 2.61 10.88
N ALA A 247 -6.40 2.73 12.20
CA ALA A 247 -7.49 3.00 13.14
C ALA A 247 -8.23 4.30 12.80
N GLU A 248 -7.51 5.35 12.42
CA GLU A 248 -8.10 6.62 12.00
C GLU A 248 -8.82 6.54 10.66
N VAL A 249 -8.27 5.81 9.69
CA VAL A 249 -8.94 5.56 8.40
C VAL A 249 -10.24 4.79 8.61
N VAL A 250 -10.22 3.74 9.44
CA VAL A 250 -11.41 2.95 9.79
C VAL A 250 -12.44 3.82 10.50
N ARG A 251 -12.01 4.64 11.47
CA ARG A 251 -12.88 5.59 12.16
C ARG A 251 -13.52 6.58 11.18
N GLY A 252 -12.75 7.13 10.24
CA GLY A 252 -13.25 8.01 9.19
C GLY A 252 -14.26 7.31 8.28
N GLY A 253 -14.01 6.05 7.92
CA GLY A 253 -14.94 5.21 7.17
C GLY A 253 -16.26 4.97 7.90
N LEU A 254 -16.21 4.65 9.20
CA LEU A 254 -17.41 4.45 10.03
C LEU A 254 -18.23 5.73 10.23
N GLN A 255 -17.56 6.89 10.23
CA GLN A 255 -18.21 8.20 10.34
C GLN A 255 -18.87 8.66 9.03
N ALA A 256 -18.46 8.11 7.89
CA ALA A 256 -19.08 8.39 6.60
C ALA A 256 -20.45 7.71 6.41
N LEU A 257 -20.83 6.77 7.30
CA LEU A 257 -22.10 6.07 7.23
C LEU A 257 -23.27 6.98 7.68
N PRO A 258 -24.36 7.08 6.89
CA PRO A 258 -25.56 7.83 7.28
C PRO A 258 -26.16 7.30 8.57
N LYS A 259 -26.65 8.21 9.43
CA LYS A 259 -27.27 7.87 10.73
C LYS A 259 -28.44 6.87 10.60
N GLY A 260 -29.22 6.96 9.52
CA GLY A 260 -30.34 6.04 9.26
C GLY A 260 -29.96 4.56 9.19
N GLN A 261 -28.70 4.21 8.89
CA GLN A 261 -28.24 2.82 8.94
C GLN A 261 -28.13 2.30 10.38
N TYR A 262 -27.74 3.15 11.33
CA TYR A 262 -27.70 2.80 12.74
C TYR A 262 -29.11 2.70 13.32
N GLU A 263 -30.00 3.64 12.97
CA GLU A 263 -31.41 3.65 13.39
C GLU A 263 -32.18 2.42 12.84
N ALA A 264 -31.91 1.99 11.61
CA ALA A 264 -32.49 0.79 11.03
C ALA A 264 -32.02 -0.48 11.76
N ALA A 265 -30.74 -0.55 12.12
CA ALA A 265 -30.20 -1.69 12.87
C ALA A 265 -30.78 -1.78 14.29
N GLU A 266 -30.99 -0.63 14.94
CA GLU A 266 -31.64 -0.53 16.25
C GLU A 266 -33.13 -0.93 16.17
N SER A 267 -33.85 -0.50 15.12
CA SER A 267 -35.23 -0.92 14.85
C SER A 267 -35.37 -2.43 14.62
N LEU A 268 -34.32 -3.08 14.10
CA LEU A 268 -34.24 -4.54 13.92
C LEU A 268 -33.73 -5.27 15.18
N ALA A 269 -33.56 -4.56 16.30
CA ALA A 269 -33.02 -5.08 17.56
C ALA A 269 -31.69 -5.84 17.40
N LEU A 270 -30.83 -5.40 16.47
CA LEU A 270 -29.52 -6.00 16.26
C LEU A 270 -28.57 -5.57 17.39
N GLY A 271 -27.98 -6.55 18.09
CA GLY A 271 -26.95 -6.29 19.09
C GLY A 271 -25.68 -5.65 18.51
N TYR A 272 -24.89 -4.96 19.34
CA TYR A 272 -23.73 -4.15 18.92
C TYR A 272 -22.79 -4.86 17.93
N TRP A 273 -22.33 -6.07 18.26
CA TRP A 273 -21.42 -6.84 17.41
C TRP A 273 -22.04 -7.24 16.07
N LYS A 274 -23.34 -7.53 16.07
CA LYS A 274 -24.09 -7.86 14.85
C LYS A 274 -24.20 -6.61 13.99
N THR A 275 -24.64 -5.49 14.55
CA THR A 275 -24.74 -4.19 13.86
C THR A 275 -23.40 -3.76 13.25
N GLN A 276 -22.31 -3.82 14.00
CA GLN A 276 -20.98 -3.48 13.48
C GLN A 276 -20.53 -4.44 12.36
N GLY A 277 -20.74 -5.75 12.53
CA GLY A 277 -20.39 -6.75 11.51
C GLY A 277 -21.16 -6.56 10.20
N TRP A 278 -22.47 -6.27 10.27
CA TRP A 278 -23.30 -6.01 9.08
C TRP A 278 -22.91 -4.70 8.40
N LEU A 279 -22.67 -3.64 9.16
CA LEU A 279 -22.22 -2.34 8.61
C LEU A 279 -20.86 -2.47 7.90
N PHE A 280 -19.96 -3.31 8.40
CA PHE A 280 -18.66 -3.57 7.77
C PHE A 280 -18.72 -4.48 6.53
N CYS A 281 -19.55 -5.52 6.57
CA CYS A 281 -19.50 -6.61 5.60
C CYS A 281 -20.55 -6.49 4.48
N HIS A 282 -21.57 -5.65 4.64
CA HIS A 282 -22.63 -5.49 3.64
C HIS A 282 -22.16 -4.63 2.46
N ARG A 283 -21.52 -5.30 1.50
CA ARG A 283 -21.46 -4.84 0.11
C ARG A 283 -22.88 -4.96 -0.46
N ARG A 284 -23.39 -3.87 -1.04
CA ARG A 284 -24.60 -3.88 -1.89
C ARG A 284 -24.63 -5.08 -2.83
#